data_AF-A0A2D4LBZ2-F1
#
_entry.id   AF-A0A2D4LBZ2-F1
#
_cell.length_a   1.000
_cell.length_b   1.000
_cell.length_c   1.000
_cell.angle_alpha   90.00
_cell.angle_beta   90.00
_cell.angle_gamma   90.00
#
_symmetry.space_group_name_H-M   'P 1'
#
loop_
_entity.id
_entity.type
_entity.pdbx_description
1 polymer ?
#
loop_
_entity_poly.entity_id
_entity_poly.type
_entity_poly.pdbx_seq_one_letter_code
_entity_poly.pdbx_strand_id
1 'polypeptide(L)'
;SNRNTTTQLHVLFLYSSRQVSSFYEQEKVGHILPIMTQPYDFRQFKSTLPEWEEQILFNERFNYFLQDAEGSPKIILFFEILDFLSMNDAKANFDIQAQESGFRKISWAFLKLVGANGVLNVGGKVRLQLYSPPPRTRSQLHVVEVYDWWAKCPRNNYPSTLYVTVKGIKLPDHVNPSLRSMMAIQQEYHSTSFLDLQNDTSKTILNSGTQVKKEEPFKWSKLPGQVCRLPNKYLFSLKAGDMGCFCIRFSEDGRTLAAGCAGRDGYPVVLYEIPSGCYLREFYGHLNIVYDLCWSKDNQHLLTASSDGTARMWKIEAQATSATKVFPHPS
;
A
#
# COMPACT_ATOMS: atom_id res chain seq x y z
N SER A 1 5.86 28.31 14.75
CA SER A 1 4.70 27.47 15.05
C SER A 1 4.76 26.21 14.21
N ASN A 2 4.93 25.05 14.84
CA ASN A 2 4.89 23.76 14.15
C ASN A 2 3.45 23.48 13.72
N ARG A 3 3.14 23.76 12.47
CA ARG A 3 1.84 23.47 11.89
C ARG A 3 2.00 22.27 10.98
N ASN A 4 1.38 21.15 11.35
CA ASN A 4 1.38 19.95 10.54
C ASN A 4 0.44 20.22 9.36
N THR A 5 1.03 20.38 8.18
CA THR A 5 0.27 20.61 6.94
C THR A 5 0.10 19.29 6.21
N THR A 6 -1.11 19.06 5.70
CA THR A 6 -1.44 17.93 4.83
C THR A 6 -1.96 18.46 3.51
N THR A 7 -1.83 17.67 2.46
CA THR A 7 -2.47 17.97 1.17
C THR A 7 -3.56 16.94 0.91
N GLN A 8 -4.63 17.37 0.27
CA GLN A 8 -5.75 16.52 -0.11
C GLN A 8 -5.95 16.68 -1.61
N LEU A 9 -5.99 15.56 -2.33
CA LEU A 9 -6.07 15.54 -3.78
C LEU A 9 -7.42 15.02 -4.24
N HIS A 10 -8.07 15.78 -5.14
CA HIS A 10 -9.28 15.35 -5.83
C HIS A 10 -9.01 15.19 -7.32
N VAL A 11 -9.53 14.12 -7.92
CA VAL A 11 -9.44 13.86 -9.36
C VAL A 11 -10.82 13.97 -9.97
N LEU A 12 -10.96 14.87 -10.94
CA LEU A 12 -12.23 15.17 -11.61
C LEU A 12 -12.15 14.94 -13.11
N PHE A 13 -13.19 14.31 -13.65
CA PHE A 13 -13.33 13.93 -15.06
C PHE A 13 -14.49 14.73 -15.68
N LEU A 14 -14.20 15.62 -16.64
CA LEU A 14 -15.20 16.58 -17.13
C LEU A 14 -16.13 16.04 -18.23
N TYR A 15 -15.67 15.10 -19.06
CA TYR A 15 -16.38 14.67 -20.28
C TYR A 15 -16.31 13.16 -20.52
N SER A 16 -16.28 12.35 -19.46
CA SER A 16 -16.33 10.91 -19.62
C SER A 16 -17.78 10.46 -19.75
N SER A 17 -18.14 9.85 -20.88
CA SER A 17 -19.40 9.10 -21.04
C SER A 17 -19.45 7.84 -20.14
N ARG A 18 -18.32 7.53 -19.49
CA ARG A 18 -18.09 6.39 -18.62
C ARG A 18 -17.79 6.85 -17.19
N GLN A 19 -18.43 6.23 -16.20
CA GLN A 19 -18.23 6.57 -14.78
C GLN A 19 -16.81 6.19 -14.31
N VAL A 20 -16.29 6.91 -13.31
CA VAL A 20 -14.92 6.76 -12.82
C VAL A 20 -14.82 5.51 -11.94
N SER A 21 -13.90 4.61 -12.27
CA SER A 21 -13.57 3.47 -11.41
C SER A 21 -12.11 3.58 -10.95
N SER A 22 -11.89 4.05 -9.73
CA SER A 22 -10.65 3.74 -9.01
C SER A 22 -10.75 2.30 -8.47
N PHE A 23 -9.61 1.65 -8.21
CA PHE A 23 -9.59 0.25 -7.72
C PHE A 23 -10.39 0.06 -6.41
N TYR A 24 -10.62 1.14 -5.66
CA TYR A 24 -11.26 1.13 -4.34
C TYR A 24 -12.73 1.59 -4.35
N GLU A 25 -13.32 1.96 -5.49
CA GLU A 25 -14.65 2.59 -5.55
C GLU A 25 -15.69 1.80 -6.36
N GLN A 26 -16.95 1.86 -5.90
CA GLN A 26 -18.12 1.35 -6.62
C GLN A 26 -18.65 2.38 -7.62
N GLU A 27 -19.20 1.90 -8.73
CA GLU A 27 -19.35 2.54 -10.05
C GLU A 27 -20.15 3.87 -10.15
N LYS A 28 -20.58 4.55 -9.08
CA LYS A 28 -21.58 5.63 -9.16
C LYS A 28 -21.09 7.08 -8.96
N VAL A 29 -19.80 7.38 -9.05
CA VAL A 29 -19.28 8.73 -8.74
C VAL A 29 -18.46 9.32 -9.90
N GLY A 30 -18.68 10.62 -10.20
CA GLY A 30 -17.96 11.36 -11.26
C GLY A 30 -16.61 11.97 -10.81
N HIS A 31 -16.20 11.70 -9.58
CA HIS A 31 -14.94 12.14 -8.97
C HIS A 31 -14.44 11.06 -8.02
N ILE A 32 -13.13 10.99 -7.84
CA ILE A 32 -12.51 10.11 -6.85
C ILE A 32 -12.62 10.77 -5.47
N LEU A 33 -12.93 9.98 -4.45
CA LEU A 33 -12.89 10.42 -3.06
C LEU A 33 -11.53 11.05 -2.74
N PRO A 34 -11.52 12.13 -1.95
CA PRO A 34 -10.29 12.83 -1.68
C PRO A 34 -9.24 11.93 -1.03
N ILE A 35 -8.03 11.95 -1.59
CA ILE A 35 -6.88 11.25 -1.02
C ILE A 35 -6.13 12.26 -0.15
N MET A 36 -6.07 12.00 1.16
CA MET A 36 -5.28 12.80 2.09
C MET A 36 -3.86 12.26 2.18
N THR A 37 -2.88 13.15 1.98
CA THR A 37 -1.46 12.84 2.19
C THR A 37 -1.14 12.79 3.67
N GLN A 38 -0.10 12.05 4.00
CA GLN A 38 0.42 12.03 5.37
C GLN A 38 0.87 13.43 5.81
N PRO A 39 0.72 13.78 7.11
CA PRO A 39 1.21 15.05 7.62
C PRO A 39 2.72 15.13 7.47
N TYR A 40 3.20 16.28 7.00
CA TYR A 40 4.64 16.49 6.86
C TYR A 40 5.27 16.92 8.19
N ASP A 41 6.17 16.09 8.74
CA ASP A 41 6.92 16.44 9.93
C ASP A 41 8.25 17.13 9.59
N PHE A 42 8.27 18.46 9.76
CA PHE A 42 9.44 19.29 9.53
C PHE A 42 10.64 18.91 10.39
N ARG A 43 10.44 18.31 11.57
CA ARG A 43 11.55 17.93 12.47
C ARG A 43 12.29 16.71 11.93
N GLN A 44 11.56 15.75 11.38
CA GLN A 44 12.12 14.51 10.87
C GLN A 44 12.96 14.75 9.61
N PHE A 45 12.42 15.54 8.66
CA PHE A 45 13.05 15.73 7.35
C PHE A 45 14.11 16.85 7.31
N LYS A 46 14.26 17.63 8.39
CA LYS A 46 15.19 18.78 8.50
C LYS A 46 15.12 19.77 7.32
N SER A 47 14.03 19.76 6.58
CA SER A 47 13.77 20.61 5.43
C SER A 47 12.69 21.63 5.81
N THR A 48 12.86 22.85 5.34
CA THR A 48 11.88 23.93 5.51
C THR A 48 10.74 23.85 4.51
N LEU A 49 10.89 23.03 3.47
CA LEU A 49 9.89 22.82 2.44
C LEU A 49 9.27 21.42 2.59
N PRO A 50 7.93 21.32 2.70
CA PRO A 50 7.27 20.03 2.73
C PRO A 50 7.26 19.38 1.34
N GLU A 51 7.58 18.10 1.30
CA GLU A 51 7.55 17.27 0.08
C GLU A 51 6.67 16.05 0.34
N TRP A 52 5.79 15.74 -0.61
CA TRP A 52 4.88 14.60 -0.56
C TRP A 52 5.03 13.78 -1.83
N GLU A 53 5.05 12.45 -1.69
CA GLU A 53 5.05 11.50 -2.80
C GLU A 53 3.89 10.53 -2.61
N GLU A 54 2.94 10.57 -3.55
CA GLU A 54 1.71 9.78 -3.48
C GLU A 54 1.51 8.99 -4.78
N GLN A 55 1.12 7.73 -4.65
CA GLN A 55 0.87 6.83 -5.77
C GLN A 55 -0.62 6.54 -5.88
N ILE A 56 -1.20 6.82 -7.05
CA ILE A 56 -2.63 6.62 -7.32
C ILE A 56 -2.77 5.57 -8.42
N LEU A 57 -3.53 4.51 -8.12
CA LEU A 57 -3.81 3.43 -9.05
C LEU A 57 -5.17 3.64 -9.72
N PHE A 58 -5.17 3.66 -11.05
CA PHE A 58 -6.37 3.72 -11.87
C PHE A 58 -6.56 2.41 -12.63
N ASN A 59 -7.82 2.06 -12.92
CA ASN A 59 -8.13 0.92 -13.79
C ASN A 59 -7.85 1.20 -15.28
N GLU A 60 -7.53 2.45 -15.64
CA GLU A 60 -7.26 2.89 -17.00
C GLU A 60 -5.76 3.18 -17.20
N ARG A 61 -5.28 2.99 -18.44
CA ARG A 61 -3.87 3.26 -18.78
C ARG A 61 -3.60 4.76 -18.70
N PHE A 62 -2.45 5.14 -18.15
CA PHE A 62 -2.06 6.55 -18.03
C PHE A 62 -2.11 7.33 -19.35
N ASN A 63 -1.77 6.70 -20.49
CA ASN A 63 -1.83 7.34 -21.80
C ASN A 63 -3.24 7.73 -22.24
N TYR A 64 -4.29 7.04 -21.76
CA TYR A 64 -5.69 7.38 -22.06
C TYR A 64 -6.04 8.78 -21.54
N PHE A 65 -5.45 9.16 -20.42
CA PHE A 65 -5.63 10.47 -19.78
C PHE A 65 -4.93 11.63 -20.50
N LEU A 66 -4.05 11.31 -21.45
CA LEU A 66 -3.23 12.29 -22.18
C LEU A 66 -3.69 12.49 -23.63
N GLN A 67 -4.70 11.74 -24.09
CA GLN A 67 -5.21 11.86 -25.45
C GLN A 67 -6.08 13.11 -25.60
N ASP A 68 -5.91 13.85 -26.71
CA ASP A 68 -6.70 15.04 -27.06
C ASP A 68 -7.60 14.74 -28.28
N ALA A 69 -8.41 13.67 -28.18
CA ALA A 69 -9.33 13.23 -29.22
C ALA A 69 -10.79 13.53 -28.83
N GLU A 70 -11.69 13.68 -29.81
CA GLU A 70 -13.13 13.80 -29.55
C GLU A 70 -13.64 12.54 -28.82
N GLY A 71 -13.88 12.67 -27.52
CA GLY A 71 -14.34 11.59 -26.64
C GLY A 71 -13.35 11.18 -25.54
N SER A 72 -12.13 11.72 -25.49
CA SER A 72 -11.20 11.46 -24.38
C SER A 72 -11.59 12.23 -23.10
N PRO A 73 -11.34 11.67 -21.91
CA PRO A 73 -11.67 12.35 -20.66
C PRO A 73 -10.72 13.51 -20.39
N LYS A 74 -11.29 14.71 -20.22
CA LYS A 74 -10.51 15.86 -19.72
C LYS A 74 -10.38 15.77 -18.21
N ILE A 75 -9.15 15.57 -17.74
CA ILE A 75 -8.83 15.36 -16.33
C ILE A 75 -8.25 16.63 -15.72
N ILE A 76 -8.79 16.97 -14.54
CA ILE A 76 -8.29 18.03 -13.69
C ILE A 76 -7.98 17.45 -12.32
N LEU A 77 -6.77 17.72 -11.87
CA LEU A 77 -6.33 17.44 -10.51
C LEU A 77 -6.55 18.70 -9.68
N PHE A 78 -7.16 18.55 -8.52
CA PHE A 78 -7.32 19.60 -7.53
C PHE A 78 -6.51 19.26 -6.29
N PHE A 79 -5.89 20.28 -5.73
CA PHE A 79 -5.08 20.18 -4.52
C PHE A 79 -5.66 21.10 -3.47
N GLU A 80 -5.98 20.56 -2.30
CA GLU A 80 -6.31 21.31 -1.10
C GLU A 80 -5.17 21.21 -0.11
N ILE A 81 -4.70 22.36 0.38
CA ILE A 81 -3.71 22.41 1.46
C ILE A 81 -4.48 22.65 2.75
N LEU A 82 -4.32 21.73 3.69
CA LEU A 82 -5.01 21.70 4.96
C LEU A 82 -4.04 21.95 6.12
N ASP A 83 -4.54 22.64 7.15
CA ASP A 83 -3.89 22.82 8.43
C ASP A 83 -4.70 22.12 9.52
N PHE A 84 -4.03 21.56 10.51
CA PHE A 84 -4.69 21.05 11.71
C PHE A 84 -5.01 22.21 12.66
N LEU A 85 -6.26 22.31 13.11
CA LEU A 85 -6.66 23.32 14.10
C LEU A 85 -6.44 22.80 15.52
N SER A 86 -5.84 23.64 16.37
CA SER A 86 -5.75 23.32 17.80
C SER A 86 -7.13 23.40 18.45
N MET A 87 -7.33 22.66 19.55
CA MET A 87 -8.61 22.68 20.30
C MET A 87 -9.03 24.09 20.76
N ASN A 88 -8.08 24.99 20.97
CA ASN A 88 -8.37 26.38 21.35
C ASN A 88 -8.91 27.19 20.16
N ASP A 89 -8.34 26.99 18.97
CA ASP A 89 -8.77 27.65 17.74
C ASP A 89 -10.11 27.10 17.22
N ALA A 90 -10.39 25.82 17.47
CA ALA A 90 -11.66 25.18 17.13
C ALA A 90 -12.83 25.72 17.98
N LYS A 91 -12.62 25.96 19.28
CA LYS A 91 -13.64 26.54 20.18
C LYS A 91 -14.05 27.96 19.79
N ALA A 92 -13.11 28.77 19.31
CA ALA A 92 -13.41 30.14 18.86
C ALA A 92 -14.23 30.18 17.56
N ASN A 93 -14.25 29.09 16.78
CA ASN A 93 -14.91 29.00 15.47
C ASN A 93 -16.05 27.96 15.46
N PHE A 94 -16.60 27.62 16.62
CA PHE A 94 -17.53 26.49 16.81
C PHE A 94 -18.80 26.59 15.94
N ASP A 95 -19.35 27.79 15.73
CA ASP A 95 -20.53 28.01 14.87
C ASP A 95 -20.27 27.77 13.37
N ILE A 96 -19.01 27.71 12.94
CA ILE A 96 -18.60 27.59 11.53
C ILE A 96 -18.25 26.11 11.17
N GLN A 97 -18.12 25.23 12.16
CA GLN A 97 -17.32 23.99 12.07
C GLN A 97 -18.05 22.67 12.37
N ALA A 98 -19.37 22.64 12.38
CA ALA A 98 -20.11 21.41 12.67
C ALA A 98 -19.95 20.29 11.61
N GLN A 99 -19.28 20.53 10.47
CA GLN A 99 -19.30 19.61 9.32
C GLN A 99 -17.93 19.13 8.81
N GLU A 100 -16.82 19.73 9.23
CA GLU A 100 -15.48 19.31 8.79
C GLU A 100 -14.56 19.11 9.98
N SER A 101 -14.22 17.83 10.19
CA SER A 101 -13.40 17.17 11.20
C SER A 101 -12.08 17.86 11.61
N GLY A 102 -12.12 19.08 12.18
CA GLY A 102 -10.96 19.74 12.80
C GLY A 102 -9.87 20.26 11.85
N PHE A 103 -10.12 20.28 10.54
CA PHE A 103 -9.18 20.79 9.54
C PHE A 103 -9.57 22.18 9.02
N ARG A 104 -8.58 23.02 8.77
CA ARG A 104 -8.74 24.31 8.09
C ARG A 104 -8.16 24.24 6.69
N LYS A 105 -8.94 24.64 5.69
CA LYS A 105 -8.48 24.84 4.31
C LYS A 105 -7.63 26.12 4.24
N ILE A 106 -6.37 26.01 3.85
CA ILE A 106 -5.43 27.13 3.72
C ILE A 106 -5.49 27.71 2.31
N SER A 107 -5.31 26.86 1.31
CA SER A 107 -5.21 27.27 -0.09
C SER A 107 -5.54 26.11 -1.02
N TRP A 108 -5.91 26.45 -2.26
CA TRP A 108 -6.28 25.52 -3.31
C TRP A 108 -5.38 25.69 -4.53
N ALA A 109 -5.19 24.60 -5.27
CA ALA A 109 -4.51 24.59 -6.55
C ALA A 109 -5.25 23.65 -7.51
N PHE A 110 -4.99 23.81 -8.81
CA PHE A 110 -5.46 22.87 -9.81
C PHE A 110 -4.42 22.66 -10.91
N LEU A 111 -4.45 21.50 -11.55
CA LEU A 111 -3.60 21.13 -12.66
C LEU A 111 -4.41 20.39 -13.71
N LYS A 112 -4.37 20.88 -14.94
CA LYS A 112 -4.86 20.14 -16.11
C LYS A 112 -3.70 19.31 -16.66
N LEU A 113 -3.91 17.99 -16.84
CA LEU A 113 -2.88 17.12 -17.41
C LEU A 113 -2.55 17.50 -18.85
N VAL A 114 -3.60 17.83 -19.63
CA VAL A 114 -3.50 18.43 -20.96
C VAL A 114 -3.90 19.90 -20.84
N GLY A 115 -2.96 20.81 -21.12
CA GLY A 115 -3.20 22.24 -21.12
C GLY A 115 -4.23 22.65 -22.19
N ALA A 116 -4.84 23.83 -22.05
CA ALA A 116 -5.76 24.36 -23.08
C ALA A 116 -5.06 24.60 -24.44
N ASN A 117 -3.73 24.66 -24.43
CA ASN A 117 -2.86 24.75 -25.59
C ASN A 117 -2.38 23.37 -26.11
N GLY A 118 -2.91 22.26 -25.58
CA GLY A 118 -2.50 20.90 -25.95
C GLY A 118 -1.17 20.43 -25.34
N VAL A 119 -0.51 21.27 -24.54
CA VAL A 119 0.78 20.91 -23.91
C VAL A 119 0.54 19.97 -22.72
N LEU A 120 1.28 18.87 -22.68
CA LEU A 120 1.23 17.89 -21.60
C LEU A 120 2.01 18.38 -20.37
N ASN A 121 1.35 18.46 -19.22
CA ASN A 121 1.95 18.86 -17.94
C ASN A 121 2.40 17.65 -17.11
N VAL A 122 3.15 16.74 -17.75
CA VAL A 122 3.52 15.44 -17.20
C VAL A 122 5.03 15.20 -17.37
N GLY A 123 5.64 14.44 -16.45
CA GLY A 123 7.05 14.04 -16.49
C GLY A 123 8.02 15.05 -15.89
N GLY A 124 7.68 16.34 -15.96
CA GLY A 124 8.44 17.46 -15.40
C GLY A 124 7.84 18.08 -14.14
N LYS A 125 8.63 18.89 -13.44
CA LYS A 125 8.20 19.65 -12.26
C LYS A 125 7.41 20.88 -12.71
N VAL A 126 6.11 20.89 -12.40
CA VAL A 126 5.17 21.97 -12.74
C VAL A 126 4.98 22.88 -11.53
N ARG A 127 5.14 24.19 -11.71
CA ARG A 127 4.86 25.19 -10.67
C ARG A 127 3.39 25.59 -10.73
N LEU A 128 2.66 25.32 -9.65
CA LEU A 128 1.26 25.70 -9.47
C LEU A 128 1.16 26.97 -8.63
N GLN A 129 0.32 27.89 -9.09
CA GLN A 129 -0.13 29.04 -8.32
C GLN A 129 -1.20 28.59 -7.33
N LEU A 130 -1.02 28.96 -6.06
CA LEU A 130 -2.02 28.72 -5.03
C LEU A 130 -3.04 29.85 -4.98
N TYR A 131 -4.26 29.51 -4.57
CA TYR A 131 -5.37 30.42 -4.45
C TYR A 131 -6.01 30.33 -3.07
N SER A 132 -6.46 31.46 -2.54
CA SER A 132 -7.16 31.52 -1.26
C SER A 132 -8.60 31.03 -1.44
N PRO A 133 -9.09 30.11 -0.57
CA PRO A 133 -10.49 29.69 -0.61
C PRO A 133 -11.40 30.89 -0.30
N PRO A 134 -12.54 31.05 -1.00
CA PRO A 134 -13.49 32.10 -0.73
C PRO A 134 -14.17 31.88 0.63
N PRO A 135 -14.61 32.96 1.31
CA PRO A 135 -15.43 32.84 2.51
C PRO A 135 -16.72 32.07 2.16
N ARG A 136 -16.97 30.96 2.87
CA ARG A 136 -18.00 29.97 2.52
C ARG A 136 -19.39 30.58 2.33
N THR A 137 -20.04 30.27 1.20
CA THR A 137 -21.50 30.25 1.09
C THR A 137 -21.95 28.78 1.12
N ARG A 138 -23.04 28.49 1.85
CA ARG A 138 -23.58 27.14 2.16
C ARG A 138 -23.15 26.03 1.17
N SER A 139 -22.36 25.05 1.63
CA SER A 139 -22.03 23.89 0.80
C SER A 139 -23.27 23.03 0.58
N GLN A 140 -23.46 22.60 -0.66
CA GLN A 140 -24.49 21.61 -0.99
C GLN A 140 -23.90 20.22 -0.70
N LEU A 141 -24.68 19.38 0.00
CA LEU A 141 -24.33 17.98 0.21
C LEU A 141 -24.05 17.33 -1.15
N HIS A 142 -22.90 16.65 -1.28
CA HIS A 142 -22.41 15.91 -2.46
C HIS A 142 -21.65 16.70 -3.57
N VAL A 143 -21.28 17.96 -3.36
CA VAL A 143 -20.46 18.72 -4.34
C VAL A 143 -19.05 18.97 -3.81
N VAL A 144 -18.03 18.70 -4.63
CA VAL A 144 -16.62 19.02 -4.31
C VAL A 144 -16.45 20.55 -4.28
N GLU A 145 -16.23 21.13 -3.09
CA GLU A 145 -16.16 22.60 -2.91
C GLU A 145 -15.13 23.28 -3.83
N VAL A 146 -13.95 22.66 -4.00
CA VAL A 146 -12.88 23.20 -4.86
C VAL A 146 -13.30 23.25 -6.32
N TYR A 147 -14.11 22.30 -6.77
CA TYR A 147 -14.59 22.28 -8.14
C TYR A 147 -15.56 23.43 -8.41
N ASP A 148 -16.50 23.67 -7.49
CA ASP A 148 -17.46 24.76 -7.62
C ASP A 148 -16.75 26.12 -7.62
N TRP A 149 -15.73 26.27 -6.75
CA TRP A 149 -14.83 27.41 -6.78
C TRP A 149 -14.14 27.58 -8.13
N TRP A 150 -13.52 26.53 -8.65
CA TRP A 150 -12.78 26.58 -9.91
C TRP A 150 -13.67 26.97 -11.09
N ALA A 151 -14.93 26.52 -11.07
CA ALA A 151 -15.90 26.76 -12.12
C ALA A 151 -16.58 28.13 -12.05
N LYS A 152 -16.89 28.64 -10.85
CA LYS A 152 -17.79 29.80 -10.67
C LYS A 152 -17.18 31.00 -9.95
N CYS A 153 -16.13 30.82 -9.14
CA CYS A 153 -15.64 31.87 -8.26
C CYS A 153 -14.43 32.63 -8.84
N PRO A 154 -14.24 33.91 -8.45
CA PRO A 154 -13.04 34.66 -8.78
C PRO A 154 -11.81 34.08 -8.08
N ARG A 155 -10.66 34.20 -8.72
CA ARG A 155 -9.40 33.60 -8.27
C ARG A 155 -8.56 34.63 -7.51
N ASN A 156 -8.44 34.44 -6.19
CA ASN A 156 -7.59 35.27 -5.33
C ASN A 156 -6.24 34.58 -5.13
N ASN A 157 -5.15 35.23 -5.56
CA ASN A 157 -3.83 34.64 -5.47
C ASN A 157 -3.38 34.49 -4.01
N TYR A 158 -2.86 33.32 -3.67
CA TYR A 158 -2.16 33.06 -2.42
C TYR A 158 -0.65 33.23 -2.65
N PRO A 159 0.10 33.91 -1.75
CA PRO A 159 1.50 34.30 -2.00
C PRO A 159 2.52 33.14 -1.99
N SER A 160 2.07 31.89 -2.00
CA SER A 160 2.91 30.68 -2.02
C SER A 160 2.66 29.85 -3.29
N THR A 161 3.56 28.90 -3.56
CA THR A 161 3.53 28.07 -4.76
C THR A 161 3.70 26.61 -4.41
N LEU A 162 3.01 25.72 -5.13
CA LEU A 162 3.15 24.28 -4.99
C LEU A 162 3.86 23.73 -6.22
N TYR A 163 4.85 22.87 -6.04
CA TYR A 163 5.48 22.17 -7.15
C TYR A 163 4.96 20.74 -7.24
N VAL A 164 4.49 20.34 -8.41
CA VAL A 164 3.90 19.02 -8.64
C VAL A 164 4.61 18.34 -9.79
N THR A 165 4.92 17.06 -9.63
CA THR A 165 5.42 16.21 -10.70
C THR A 165 4.46 15.04 -10.87
N VAL A 166 3.80 14.95 -12.02
CA VAL A 166 2.93 13.81 -12.35
C VAL A 166 3.69 12.89 -13.28
N LYS A 167 3.83 11.62 -12.91
CA LYS A 167 4.49 10.60 -13.75
C LYS A 167 3.60 9.37 -13.84
N GLY A 168 3.44 8.85 -15.05
CA GLY A 168 2.88 7.52 -15.24
C GLY A 168 3.88 6.47 -14.74
N ILE A 169 3.42 5.52 -13.95
CA ILE A 169 4.21 4.36 -13.58
C ILE A 169 4.39 3.51 -14.84
N LYS A 170 5.64 3.31 -15.27
CA LYS A 170 5.94 2.33 -16.31
C LYS A 170 5.73 0.95 -15.68
N LEU A 171 4.68 0.26 -16.12
CA LEU A 171 4.51 -1.14 -15.79
C LEU A 171 5.76 -1.90 -16.30
N PRO A 172 6.27 -2.88 -15.55
CA PRO A 172 7.32 -3.76 -16.06
C PRO A 172 6.89 -4.35 -17.41
N ASP A 173 7.77 -4.34 -18.41
CA ASP A 173 7.48 -4.89 -19.75
C ASP A 173 7.03 -6.36 -19.67
N HIS A 174 7.48 -7.07 -18.63
CA HIS A 174 7.03 -8.38 -18.23
C HIS A 174 6.49 -8.34 -16.80
N VAL A 175 5.16 -8.42 -16.67
CA VAL A 175 4.49 -8.82 -15.44
C VAL A 175 4.23 -10.30 -15.55
N ASN A 176 4.82 -11.12 -14.68
CA ASN A 176 4.48 -12.54 -14.60
C ASN A 176 2.97 -12.64 -14.33
N PRO A 177 2.21 -13.41 -15.11
CA PRO A 177 0.76 -13.48 -14.94
C PRO A 177 0.42 -13.99 -13.54
N SER A 178 -0.16 -13.12 -12.72
CA SER A 178 -0.89 -13.51 -11.51
C SER A 178 -2.35 -13.69 -11.89
N LEU A 179 -3.02 -14.78 -11.51
CA LEU A 179 -4.46 -14.82 -11.76
C LEU A 179 -5.18 -13.72 -11.00
N ARG A 180 -6.19 -13.23 -11.70
CA ARG A 180 -7.27 -12.44 -11.17
C ARG A 180 -8.57 -13.13 -11.61
N SER A 181 -9.51 -13.29 -10.72
CA SER A 181 -10.81 -13.92 -10.92
C SER A 181 -11.75 -12.91 -11.49
N MET A 182 -12.68 -13.47 -12.24
CA MET A 182 -13.70 -12.74 -12.95
C MET A 182 -15.09 -12.93 -12.31
N MET A 183 -15.23 -12.97 -10.98
CA MET A 183 -16.55 -13.08 -10.33
C MET A 183 -16.63 -12.19 -9.09
N ALA A 184 -17.66 -11.34 -9.00
CA ALA A 184 -17.78 -10.28 -7.99
C ALA A 184 -17.99 -10.77 -6.53
N ILE A 185 -18.13 -12.07 -6.26
CA ILE A 185 -18.32 -12.62 -4.90
C ILE A 185 -17.48 -13.91 -4.68
N GLN A 186 -16.44 -14.13 -5.46
CA GLN A 186 -15.60 -15.34 -5.33
C GLN A 186 -14.25 -14.97 -4.68
N GLN A 187 -13.97 -15.49 -3.47
CA GLN A 187 -12.63 -15.46 -2.90
C GLN A 187 -11.71 -16.33 -3.76
N GLU A 188 -10.75 -15.69 -4.42
CA GLU A 188 -9.76 -16.41 -5.22
C GLU A 188 -8.77 -17.18 -4.39
N TYR A 189 -8.93 -18.50 -4.49
CA TYR A 189 -7.83 -19.43 -4.38
C TYR A 189 -7.25 -19.67 -5.78
N HIS A 190 -5.97 -19.37 -5.92
CA HIS A 190 -5.05 -19.85 -6.97
C HIS A 190 -5.23 -19.43 -8.43
N SER A 191 -4.07 -19.27 -9.06
CA SER A 191 -3.90 -18.93 -10.45
C SER A 191 -3.66 -20.14 -11.36
N THR A 192 -4.68 -20.62 -12.09
CA THR A 192 -4.58 -21.57 -13.23
C THR A 192 -4.51 -20.86 -14.59
N SER A 193 -3.52 -21.18 -15.43
CA SER A 193 -3.31 -20.51 -16.74
C SER A 193 -4.14 -21.12 -17.88
N PHE A 194 -4.33 -20.40 -18.99
CA PHE A 194 -5.07 -20.89 -20.18
C PHE A 194 -4.43 -22.14 -20.83
N LEU A 195 -3.11 -22.33 -20.69
CA LEU A 195 -2.40 -23.54 -21.11
C LEU A 195 -2.76 -24.75 -20.23
N ASP A 196 -3.08 -24.53 -18.95
CA ASP A 196 -3.54 -25.58 -18.02
C ASP A 196 -4.98 -26.00 -18.31
N LEU A 197 -5.84 -25.08 -18.76
CA LEU A 197 -7.22 -25.37 -19.20
C LEU A 197 -7.27 -26.22 -20.49
N GLN A 198 -6.34 -26.00 -21.42
CA GLN A 198 -6.19 -26.83 -22.63
C GLN A 198 -5.60 -28.21 -22.29
N ASN A 199 -4.70 -28.27 -21.30
CA ASN A 199 -4.19 -29.53 -20.77
C ASN A 199 -5.25 -30.32 -20.00
N ASP A 200 -6.17 -29.68 -19.28
CA ASP A 200 -7.24 -30.38 -18.55
C ASP A 200 -8.31 -30.98 -19.47
N THR A 201 -8.65 -30.31 -20.57
CA THR A 201 -9.54 -30.89 -21.61
C THR A 201 -8.88 -32.08 -22.32
N SER A 202 -7.56 -32.07 -22.48
CA SER A 202 -6.79 -33.22 -23.01
C SER A 202 -6.52 -34.34 -21.97
N LYS A 203 -6.44 -34.01 -20.67
CA LYS A 203 -6.27 -34.98 -19.57
C LYS A 203 -7.57 -35.69 -19.18
N THR A 204 -8.73 -35.08 -19.43
CA THR A 204 -10.03 -35.74 -19.18
C THR A 204 -10.26 -36.92 -20.16
N ILE A 205 -9.54 -36.96 -21.28
CA ILE A 205 -9.58 -38.06 -22.25
C ILE A 205 -8.52 -39.14 -21.93
N LEU A 206 -7.56 -38.88 -21.04
CA LEU A 206 -6.39 -39.76 -20.86
C LEU A 206 -6.05 -40.24 -19.45
N ASN A 207 -6.77 -39.85 -18.39
CA ASN A 207 -6.53 -40.41 -17.05
C ASN A 207 -7.79 -40.96 -16.38
N SER A 208 -8.29 -42.07 -16.94
CA SER A 208 -8.78 -43.16 -16.11
C SER A 208 -7.59 -43.75 -15.33
N GLY A 209 -7.45 -43.35 -14.07
CA GLY A 209 -6.55 -44.00 -13.11
C GLY A 209 -5.35 -43.13 -12.72
N THR A 210 -5.39 -42.58 -11.51
CA THR A 210 -4.42 -42.81 -10.41
C THR A 210 -4.79 -41.86 -9.27
N GLN A 211 -5.18 -42.41 -8.12
CA GLN A 211 -5.54 -41.69 -6.89
C GLN A 211 -4.30 -41.14 -6.19
N VAL A 212 -4.25 -39.83 -5.90
CA VAL A 212 -3.23 -39.24 -5.01
C VAL A 212 -3.89 -38.86 -3.68
N LYS A 213 -3.36 -39.45 -2.60
CA LYS A 213 -3.80 -39.31 -1.21
C LYS A 213 -3.56 -37.88 -0.69
N LYS A 214 -4.57 -37.27 -0.06
CA LYS A 214 -4.41 -36.12 0.84
C LYS A 214 -3.64 -36.58 2.09
N GLU A 215 -2.46 -36.02 2.34
CA GLU A 215 -1.70 -36.28 3.57
C GLU A 215 -2.30 -35.51 4.76
N GLU A 216 -2.49 -36.20 5.88
CA GLU A 216 -3.06 -35.66 7.13
C GLU A 216 -2.09 -34.69 7.84
N PRO A 217 -2.59 -33.74 8.66
CA PRO A 217 -1.73 -32.81 9.39
C PRO A 217 -0.87 -33.53 10.45
N PHE A 218 0.46 -33.43 10.34
CA PHE A 218 1.40 -33.86 11.37
C PHE A 218 1.16 -33.03 12.63
N LYS A 219 0.66 -33.67 13.68
CA LYS A 219 0.46 -33.04 14.99
C LYS A 219 1.55 -33.50 15.94
N TRP A 220 2.46 -32.60 16.33
CA TRP A 220 3.45 -32.86 17.36
C TRP A 220 2.78 -32.93 18.73
N SER A 221 2.22 -34.10 19.07
CA SER A 221 1.66 -34.36 20.39
C SER A 221 2.48 -35.40 21.12
N LYS A 222 2.85 -35.09 22.35
CA LYS A 222 3.43 -36.05 23.28
C LYS A 222 2.38 -37.11 23.63
N LEU A 223 2.73 -38.39 23.48
CA LEU A 223 1.85 -39.46 23.92
C LEU A 223 1.77 -39.48 25.46
N PRO A 224 0.59 -39.75 26.05
CA PRO A 224 0.47 -39.90 27.50
C PRO A 224 1.45 -40.95 28.01
N GLY A 225 2.30 -40.59 28.98
CA GLY A 225 3.31 -41.49 29.56
C GLY A 225 4.69 -41.51 28.86
N GLN A 226 4.88 -40.78 27.75
CA GLN A 226 6.18 -40.67 27.12
C GLN A 226 7.15 -39.86 28.01
N VAL A 227 8.30 -40.42 28.37
CA VAL A 227 9.29 -39.71 29.18
C VAL A 227 10.07 -38.74 28.27
N CYS A 228 10.15 -37.45 28.61
CA CYS A 228 10.97 -36.50 27.86
C CYS A 228 12.45 -36.79 28.12
N ARG A 229 13.10 -37.50 27.20
CA ARG A 229 14.55 -37.70 27.25
C ARG A 229 15.23 -36.51 26.61
N LEU A 230 16.24 -35.97 27.27
CA LEU A 230 17.07 -34.92 26.69
C LEU A 230 17.87 -35.52 25.51
N PRO A 231 17.78 -34.94 24.31
CA PRO A 231 18.57 -35.42 23.18
C PRO A 231 20.05 -35.21 23.49
N ASN A 232 20.81 -36.29 23.47
CA ASN A 232 22.26 -36.31 23.71
C ASN A 232 23.08 -36.48 22.42
N LYS A 233 22.40 -36.48 21.27
CA LYS A 233 23.01 -36.58 19.94
C LYS A 233 22.64 -35.35 19.12
N TYR A 234 23.64 -34.80 18.47
CA TYR A 234 23.48 -33.76 17.47
C TYR A 234 22.77 -34.33 16.24
N LEU A 235 21.69 -33.66 15.80
CA LEU A 235 20.87 -34.12 14.66
C LEU A 235 21.32 -33.49 13.34
N PHE A 236 21.29 -32.16 13.22
CA PHE A 236 21.72 -31.44 12.01
C PHE A 236 22.07 -29.97 12.31
N SER A 237 22.76 -29.32 11.35
CA SER A 237 23.12 -27.89 11.39
C SER A 237 22.25 -27.11 10.43
N LEU A 238 21.85 -25.91 10.83
CA LEU A 238 21.22 -24.92 9.94
C LEU A 238 22.20 -23.77 9.74
N LYS A 239 22.44 -23.37 8.48
CA LYS A 239 23.36 -22.27 8.15
C LYS A 239 22.69 -20.92 8.38
N ALA A 240 22.89 -20.33 9.56
CA ALA A 240 22.33 -19.04 9.92
C ALA A 240 23.34 -17.88 9.77
N GLY A 241 23.62 -17.49 8.51
CA GLY A 241 24.43 -16.30 8.16
C GLY A 241 25.89 -16.30 8.67
N ASP A 242 26.69 -15.35 8.19
CA ASP A 242 28.13 -15.27 8.53
C ASP A 242 28.40 -14.66 9.93
N MET A 243 27.48 -13.83 10.44
CA MET A 243 27.60 -13.19 11.76
C MET A 243 26.73 -13.87 12.82
N GLY A 244 26.07 -14.98 12.49
CA GLY A 244 25.26 -15.79 13.39
C GLY A 244 23.80 -15.36 13.50
N CYS A 245 23.12 -15.93 14.49
CA CYS A 245 21.69 -15.80 14.73
C CYS A 245 21.40 -15.30 16.15
N PHE A 246 20.50 -14.33 16.29
CA PHE A 246 20.15 -13.75 17.60
C PHE A 246 18.91 -14.35 18.23
N CYS A 247 17.92 -14.72 17.41
CA CYS A 247 16.65 -15.27 17.88
C CYS A 247 16.17 -16.39 16.96
N ILE A 248 15.51 -17.39 17.53
CA ILE A 248 14.87 -18.50 16.80
C ILE A 248 13.50 -18.79 17.40
N ARG A 249 12.50 -19.10 16.57
CA ARG A 249 11.18 -19.53 17.03
C ARG A 249 10.53 -20.52 16.08
N PHE A 250 10.04 -21.63 16.62
CA PHE A 250 9.23 -22.60 15.89
C PHE A 250 7.83 -22.06 15.62
N SER A 251 7.24 -22.50 14.51
CA SER A 251 5.81 -22.36 14.26
C SER A 251 4.99 -23.21 15.22
N GLU A 252 3.71 -22.89 15.38
CA GLU A 252 2.81 -23.59 16.29
C GLU A 252 2.53 -25.03 15.84
N ASP A 253 2.65 -25.31 14.54
CA ASP A 253 2.60 -26.66 13.97
C ASP A 253 3.96 -27.39 14.01
N GLY A 254 5.04 -26.74 14.49
CA GLY A 254 6.37 -27.32 14.61
C GLY A 254 7.05 -27.73 13.30
N ARG A 255 6.46 -27.40 12.15
CA ARG A 255 6.99 -27.75 10.81
C ARG A 255 8.01 -26.74 10.29
N THR A 256 7.97 -25.51 10.80
CA THR A 256 8.84 -24.43 10.33
C THR A 256 9.56 -23.75 11.49
N LEU A 257 10.79 -23.33 11.24
CA LEU A 257 11.62 -22.59 12.17
C LEU A 257 12.01 -21.24 11.55
N ALA A 258 11.68 -20.16 12.24
CA ALA A 258 12.18 -18.84 11.91
C ALA A 258 13.46 -18.53 12.69
N ALA A 259 14.44 -17.95 12.02
CA ALA A 259 15.73 -17.55 12.56
C ALA A 259 16.05 -16.10 12.16
N GLY A 260 16.26 -15.23 13.13
CA GLY A 260 16.70 -13.85 12.91
C GLY A 260 18.21 -13.80 12.81
N CYS A 261 18.71 -13.74 11.57
CA CYS A 261 20.14 -13.79 11.28
C CYS A 261 20.73 -12.39 11.14
N ALA A 262 22.04 -12.28 11.39
CA ALA A 262 22.83 -11.14 10.98
C ALA A 262 23.88 -11.58 9.98
N GLY A 263 24.05 -10.75 8.96
CA GLY A 263 25.06 -10.93 7.93
C GLY A 263 25.67 -9.60 7.55
N ARG A 264 26.66 -9.66 6.66
CA ARG A 264 27.27 -8.47 6.07
C ARG A 264 26.28 -7.65 5.23
N ASP A 265 25.31 -8.35 4.64
CA ASP A 265 24.30 -7.80 3.74
C ASP A 265 23.00 -7.36 4.44
N GLY A 266 22.94 -7.43 5.78
CA GLY A 266 21.84 -6.93 6.59
C GLY A 266 21.35 -7.91 7.66
N TYR A 267 20.08 -7.75 8.07
CA TYR A 267 19.44 -8.54 9.14
C TYR A 267 18.25 -9.34 8.60
N PRO A 268 18.48 -10.38 7.79
CA PRO A 268 17.40 -11.18 7.24
C PRO A 268 16.80 -12.13 8.28
N VAL A 269 15.52 -12.46 8.10
CA VAL A 269 14.86 -13.53 8.85
C VAL A 269 14.70 -14.75 7.95
N VAL A 270 15.35 -15.85 8.29
CA VAL A 270 15.39 -17.08 7.49
C VAL A 270 14.42 -18.11 8.04
N LEU A 271 13.69 -18.78 7.15
CA LEU A 271 12.78 -19.88 7.44
C LEU A 271 13.40 -21.21 7.02
N TYR A 272 13.29 -22.21 7.90
CA TYR A 272 13.68 -23.59 7.65
C TYR A 272 12.51 -24.53 7.84
N GLU A 273 12.44 -25.57 7.01
CA GLU A 273 11.53 -26.69 7.19
C GLU A 273 12.14 -27.71 8.14
N ILE A 274 11.34 -28.23 9.06
CA ILE A 274 11.74 -29.24 10.04
C ILE A 274 10.80 -30.44 9.89
N PRO A 275 11.32 -31.67 9.84
CA PRO A 275 12.69 -32.06 10.21
C PRO A 275 13.72 -32.07 9.07
N SER A 276 13.32 -31.75 7.84
CA SER A 276 14.20 -31.84 6.66
C SER A 276 15.44 -30.95 6.76
N GLY A 277 15.37 -29.84 7.50
CA GLY A 277 16.43 -28.85 7.58
C GLY A 277 16.57 -28.01 6.31
N CYS A 278 15.61 -28.14 5.38
CA CYS A 278 15.62 -27.44 4.12
C CYS A 278 15.44 -25.94 4.35
N TYR A 279 16.28 -25.14 3.69
CA TYR A 279 16.05 -23.70 3.59
C TYR A 279 14.78 -23.46 2.78
N LEU A 280 13.83 -22.72 3.35
CA LEU A 280 12.57 -22.38 2.69
C LEU A 280 12.65 -21.01 2.02
N ARG A 281 12.95 -19.98 2.81
CA ARG A 281 12.96 -18.58 2.35
C ARG A 281 13.68 -17.68 3.35
N GLU A 282 14.10 -16.51 2.88
CA GLU A 282 14.55 -15.39 3.69
C GLU A 282 13.68 -14.14 3.48
N PHE A 283 13.52 -13.38 4.56
CA PHE A 283 12.81 -12.12 4.58
C PHE A 283 13.80 -10.97 4.73
N TYR A 284 13.78 -10.06 3.77
CA TYR A 284 14.63 -8.89 3.76
C TYR A 284 13.84 -7.63 4.09
N GLY A 285 14.46 -6.76 4.88
CA GLY A 285 14.00 -5.39 5.03
C GLY A 285 14.27 -4.77 6.39
N HIS A 286 14.55 -5.57 7.43
CA HIS A 286 15.01 -5.01 8.69
C HIS A 286 16.39 -4.36 8.53
N LEU A 287 16.51 -3.13 9.01
CA LEU A 287 17.73 -2.33 8.87
C LEU A 287 18.69 -2.54 10.05
N ASN A 288 18.23 -3.18 11.12
CA ASN A 288 19.01 -3.44 12.31
C ASN A 288 18.63 -4.80 12.95
N ILE A 289 19.32 -5.20 14.01
CA ILE A 289 19.19 -6.49 14.69
C ILE A 289 17.72 -6.81 15.00
N VAL A 290 17.29 -8.04 14.65
CA VAL A 290 15.99 -8.59 15.01
C VAL A 290 16.10 -9.26 16.38
N TYR A 291 15.35 -8.77 17.37
CA TYR A 291 15.43 -9.29 18.74
C TYR A 291 14.34 -10.32 19.04
N ASP A 292 13.19 -10.24 18.37
CA ASP A 292 12.07 -11.16 18.62
C ASP A 292 11.30 -11.53 17.34
N LEU A 293 10.72 -12.72 17.37
CA LEU A 293 9.96 -13.36 16.29
C LEU A 293 8.70 -13.96 16.89
N CYS A 294 7.51 -13.76 16.33
CA CYS A 294 6.27 -14.32 16.86
C CYS A 294 5.39 -14.89 15.73
N TRP A 295 4.99 -16.15 15.84
CA TRP A 295 4.13 -16.81 14.86
C TRP A 295 2.66 -16.54 15.16
N SER A 296 1.85 -16.42 14.11
CA SER A 296 0.40 -16.49 14.24
C SER A 296 -0.04 -17.92 14.57
N LYS A 297 -1.15 -18.06 15.30
CA LYS A 297 -1.75 -19.37 15.61
C LYS A 297 -2.11 -20.18 14.37
N ASP A 298 -2.43 -19.49 13.29
CA ASP A 298 -2.78 -20.11 12.00
C ASP A 298 -1.54 -20.45 11.16
N ASN A 299 -0.32 -20.17 11.64
CA ASN A 299 0.96 -20.34 10.95
C ASN A 299 1.08 -19.65 9.57
N GLN A 300 0.17 -18.74 9.23
CA GLN A 300 0.23 -17.99 7.97
C GLN A 300 1.06 -16.71 8.06
N HIS A 301 1.27 -16.19 9.26
CA HIS A 301 1.97 -14.93 9.51
C HIS A 301 3.09 -15.07 10.53
N LEU A 302 4.16 -14.33 10.29
CA LEU A 302 5.27 -14.14 11.22
C LEU A 302 5.40 -12.64 11.53
N LEU A 303 5.39 -12.27 12.79
CA LEU A 303 5.72 -10.92 13.26
C LEU A 303 7.18 -10.90 13.71
N THR A 304 7.92 -9.86 13.35
CA THR A 304 9.33 -9.70 13.70
C THR A 304 9.56 -8.30 14.25
N ALA A 305 10.35 -8.17 15.31
CA ALA A 305 10.64 -6.89 15.95
C ALA A 305 12.14 -6.59 15.89
N SER A 306 12.50 -5.39 15.45
CA SER A 306 13.88 -4.98 15.24
C SER A 306 14.24 -3.67 15.96
N SER A 307 15.55 -3.50 16.20
CA SER A 307 16.18 -2.26 16.64
C SER A 307 16.03 -1.09 15.65
N ASP A 308 15.56 -1.34 14.42
CA ASP A 308 15.28 -0.29 13.44
C ASP A 308 14.04 0.55 13.79
N GLY A 309 13.41 0.28 14.93
CA GLY A 309 12.21 0.97 15.37
C GLY A 309 10.95 0.47 14.66
N THR A 310 11.01 -0.68 13.98
CA THR A 310 9.86 -1.26 13.29
C THR A 310 9.59 -2.70 13.72
N ALA A 311 8.31 -3.05 13.78
CA ALA A 311 7.86 -4.44 13.75
C ALA A 311 7.27 -4.74 12.38
N ARG A 312 7.60 -5.90 11.80
CA ARG A 312 7.17 -6.29 10.45
C ARG A 312 6.38 -7.57 10.50
N MET A 313 5.32 -7.63 9.72
CA MET A 313 4.52 -8.83 9.54
C MET A 313 4.78 -9.41 8.15
N TRP A 314 5.14 -10.68 8.11
CA TRP A 314 5.44 -11.45 6.90
C TRP A 314 4.35 -12.49 6.70
N LYS A 315 4.04 -12.81 5.44
CA LYS A 315 3.15 -13.92 5.09
C LYS A 315 4.00 -15.06 4.56
N ILE A 316 3.89 -16.24 5.17
CA ILE A 316 4.78 -17.38 4.88
C ILE A 316 4.47 -18.01 3.50
N GLU A 317 3.19 -18.14 3.14
CA GLU A 317 2.79 -18.74 1.86
C GLU A 317 2.99 -17.82 0.64
N ALA A 318 3.10 -16.50 0.83
CA ALA A 318 3.27 -15.57 -0.28
C ALA A 318 4.71 -15.61 -0.77
N GLN A 319 4.95 -15.83 -2.07
CA GLN A 319 6.30 -15.81 -2.68
C GLN A 319 7.09 -14.49 -2.50
N ALA A 320 6.48 -13.47 -1.88
CA ALA A 320 7.13 -12.22 -1.54
C ALA A 320 8.11 -12.39 -0.37
N THR A 321 9.33 -11.89 -0.56
CA THR A 321 10.38 -11.79 0.47
C THR A 321 10.28 -10.49 1.29
N SER A 322 9.28 -9.65 1.00
CA SER A 322 9.02 -8.35 1.63
C SER A 322 7.91 -8.41 2.67
N ALA A 323 7.95 -7.49 3.64
CA ALA A 323 6.97 -7.45 4.72
C ALA A 323 5.58 -7.06 4.18
N THR A 324 4.57 -7.82 4.56
CA THR A 324 3.15 -7.55 4.26
C THR A 324 2.68 -6.26 4.93
N LYS A 325 3.17 -5.99 6.14
CA LYS A 325 2.86 -4.79 6.90
C LYS A 325 4.04 -4.39 7.76
N VAL A 326 4.29 -3.08 7.86
CA VAL A 326 5.33 -2.49 8.71
C VAL A 326 4.64 -1.63 9.76
N PHE A 327 4.97 -1.86 11.02
CA PHE A 327 4.47 -1.16 12.19
C PHE A 327 5.64 -0.34 12.76
N PRO A 328 5.72 0.97 12.50
CA PRO A 328 6.72 1.81 13.12
C PRO A 328 6.41 2.02 14.60
N HIS A 329 7.45 2.20 15.41
CA HIS A 329 7.32 2.60 16.80
C HIS A 329 6.63 3.99 16.87
N PRO A 330 5.68 4.21 17.79
CA PRO A 330 4.89 5.45 17.88
C PRO A 330 5.65 6.67 18.45
N SER A 331 6.98 6.66 18.39
CA SER A 331 7.86 7.70 18.98
C SER A 331 7.94 8.99 18.18
#